data_AF-A0A352AA87-F1
#
_entry.id   AF-A0A352AA87-F1
#
_cell.length_a   1.000
_cell.length_b   1.000
_cell.length_c   1.000
_cell.angle_alpha   90.00
_cell.angle_beta   90.00
_cell.angle_gamma   90.00
#
_symmetry.space_group_name_H-M   'P 1'
#
loop_
_entity.id
_entity.type
_entity.pdbx_description
1 polymer ?
#
loop_
_entity_poly.entity_id
_entity_poly.type
_entity_poly.pdbx_seq_one_letter_code
_entity_poly.pdbx_strand_id
1 'polypeptide(L)'
;MVSLQSKIFKGAEARKPATSTLDKLERQFCQHQWWDEGQGWKNILNNLRLIIQPTIFFHLIAPWLKVFQIPMLKQGFFHLINIINKFNAYVPDG
;
A
#
# COMPACT_ATOMS: atom_id res chain seq x y z
N MET A 1 25.05 27.62 1.34
CA MET A 1 25.71 26.35 0.97
C MET A 1 26.61 25.93 2.11
N VAL A 2 26.23 24.90 2.86
CA VAL A 2 27.17 24.16 3.70
C VAL A 2 26.77 22.69 3.58
N SER A 3 27.62 21.92 2.91
CA SER A 3 27.47 20.48 2.72
C SER A 3 28.06 19.77 3.95
N LEU A 4 27.24 19.02 4.67
CA LEU A 4 27.70 18.13 5.74
C LEU A 4 27.63 16.69 5.24
N GLN A 5 28.69 16.23 4.59
CA GLN A 5 28.92 14.80 4.41
C GLN A 5 29.35 14.19 5.75
N SER A 6 28.39 13.70 6.53
CA SER A 6 28.68 12.90 7.71
C SER A 6 28.98 11.46 7.31
N LYS A 7 30.27 11.12 7.32
CA LYS A 7 30.82 9.75 7.29
C LYS A 7 30.43 8.94 8.55
N ILE A 8 29.14 8.81 8.84
CA ILE A 8 28.61 8.02 9.99
C ILE A 8 27.65 6.92 9.50
N PHE A 9 27.83 6.43 8.27
CA PHE A 9 27.00 5.34 7.74
C PHE A 9 27.84 4.20 7.18
N LYS A 10 28.74 3.65 8.01
CA LYS A 10 29.41 2.38 7.75
C LYS A 10 29.65 1.64 9.06
N GLY A 11 28.59 1.21 9.73
CA GLY A 11 28.80 0.46 10.96
C GLY A 11 27.59 0.16 11.80
N ALA A 12 26.46 -0.25 11.21
CA ALA A 12 25.46 -1.11 11.86
C ALA A 12 24.24 -1.21 10.94
N GLU A 13 24.16 -2.26 10.11
CA GLU A 13 22.87 -2.87 9.76
C GLU A 13 23.08 -4.25 9.10
N ALA A 14 23.83 -5.10 9.80
CA ALA A 14 23.72 -6.54 9.60
C ALA A 14 22.63 -7.07 10.54
N ARG A 15 21.36 -6.93 10.15
CA ARG A 15 20.20 -7.79 10.52
C ARG A 15 18.88 -7.13 10.11
N LYS A 16 18.16 -7.77 9.17
CA LYS A 16 16.69 -7.93 9.18
C LYS A 16 16.27 -8.90 8.06
N PRO A 17 15.81 -10.13 8.36
CA PRO A 17 15.28 -11.05 7.35
C PRO A 17 13.77 -10.89 7.11
N ALA A 18 13.19 -9.70 7.33
CA ALA A 18 11.75 -9.45 7.20
C ALA A 18 11.33 -8.62 5.96
N THR A 19 12.30 -8.14 5.17
CA THR A 19 12.11 -7.22 4.04
C THR A 19 11.51 -7.88 2.79
N SER A 20 11.80 -9.16 2.56
CA SER A 20 11.50 -9.83 1.27
C SER A 20 10.01 -9.90 0.89
N THR A 21 9.11 -10.01 1.86
CA THR A 21 7.66 -10.12 1.58
C THR A 21 7.01 -8.76 1.39
N LEU A 22 7.42 -7.75 2.17
CA LEU A 22 6.93 -6.38 2.04
C LEU A 22 7.43 -5.74 0.74
N ASP A 23 8.73 -5.90 0.43
CA ASP A 23 9.33 -5.44 -0.82
C ASP A 23 8.64 -6.03 -2.06
N LYS A 24 8.20 -7.29 -1.96
CA LYS A 24 7.46 -7.96 -3.03
C LYS A 24 6.07 -7.37 -3.20
N LEU A 25 5.38 -7.09 -2.08
CA LEU A 25 4.03 -6.54 -2.10
C LEU A 25 4.03 -5.11 -2.66
N GLU A 26 4.97 -4.27 -2.22
CA GLU A 26 5.17 -2.92 -2.75
C GLU A 26 5.40 -2.94 -4.27
N ARG A 27 6.26 -3.84 -4.76
CA ARG A 27 6.46 -4.03 -6.20
C ARG A 27 5.18 -4.45 -6.92
N GLN A 28 4.32 -5.24 -6.30
CA GLN A 28 3.02 -5.61 -6.89
C GLN A 28 2.06 -4.41 -6.96
N PHE A 29 2.06 -3.51 -5.97
CA PHE A 29 1.26 -2.29 -6.04
C PHE A 29 1.78 -1.35 -7.14
N CYS A 30 3.10 -1.19 -7.26
CA CYS A 30 3.71 -0.36 -8.29
C CYS A 30 3.45 -0.89 -9.72
N GLN A 31 3.13 -2.17 -9.89
CA GLN A 31 2.73 -2.75 -11.18
C GLN A 31 1.31 -2.37 -11.61
N HIS A 32 0.52 -1.74 -10.74
CA HIS A 32 -0.84 -1.32 -11.08
C HIS A 32 -0.81 -0.24 -12.18
N GLN A 33 -1.62 -0.39 -13.23
CA GLN A 33 -1.58 0.51 -14.41
C GLN A 33 -1.85 1.99 -14.08
N TRP A 34 -2.54 2.26 -12.97
CA TRP A 34 -2.81 3.63 -12.49
C TRP A 34 -1.88 4.09 -11.38
N TRP A 35 -0.91 3.26 -10.99
CA TRP A 35 0.12 3.65 -10.04
C TRP A 35 0.97 4.77 -10.64
N ASP A 36 1.27 5.76 -9.82
CA ASP A 36 2.01 6.94 -10.22
C ASP A 36 3.33 7.02 -9.45
N GLU A 37 4.44 6.81 -10.16
CA GLU A 37 5.80 6.81 -9.59
C GLU A 37 6.35 8.23 -9.33
N GLY A 38 5.58 9.27 -9.64
CA GLY A 38 5.97 10.64 -9.33
C GLY A 38 6.14 10.88 -7.82
N GLN A 39 7.04 11.78 -7.46
CA GLN A 39 7.35 12.09 -6.05
C GLN A 39 6.56 13.28 -5.49
N GLY A 40 5.56 13.78 -6.22
CA GLY A 40 4.71 14.90 -5.79
C GLY A 40 3.52 14.46 -4.94
N TRP A 41 2.98 15.39 -4.13
CA TRP A 41 1.79 15.17 -3.32
C TRP A 41 0.59 14.66 -4.14
N LYS A 42 0.46 15.10 -5.39
CA LYS A 42 -0.61 14.68 -6.30
C LYS A 42 -0.51 13.18 -6.61
N ASN A 43 0.70 12.69 -6.86
CA ASN A 43 0.97 11.28 -7.13
C ASN A 43 0.68 10.43 -5.88
N ILE A 44 1.11 10.92 -4.71
CA ILE A 44 0.80 10.30 -3.41
C ILE A 44 -0.71 10.18 -3.21
N LEU A 45 -1.49 11.24 -3.44
CA LEU A 45 -2.95 11.19 -3.32
C LEU A 45 -3.59 10.25 -4.34
N ASN A 46 -3.07 10.18 -5.56
CA ASN A 46 -3.54 9.23 -6.57
C ASN A 46 -3.33 7.78 -6.10
N ASN A 47 -2.14 7.46 -5.61
CA ASN A 47 -1.82 6.11 -5.14
C ASN A 47 -2.62 5.76 -3.87
N LEU A 48 -2.80 6.72 -2.96
CA LEU A 48 -3.65 6.56 -1.78
C LEU A 48 -5.11 6.30 -2.18
N ARG A 49 -5.63 7.01 -3.18
CA ARG A 49 -6.97 6.76 -3.73
C ARG A 49 -7.09 5.31 -4.21
N LEU A 50 -6.11 4.79 -4.94
CA LEU A 50 -6.12 3.39 -5.41
C LEU A 50 -6.17 2.38 -4.28
N ILE A 51 -5.41 2.63 -3.20
CA ILE A 51 -5.35 1.75 -2.02
C ILE A 51 -6.69 1.76 -1.28
N ILE A 52 -7.33 2.92 -1.10
CA ILE A 52 -8.58 3.01 -0.33
C ILE A 52 -9.79 2.52 -1.16
N GLN A 53 -9.71 2.55 -2.48
CA GLN A 53 -10.83 2.31 -3.40
C GLN A 53 -11.55 0.95 -3.18
N PRO A 54 -10.88 -0.19 -2.96
CA PRO A 54 -11.58 -1.46 -2.74
C PRO A 54 -12.44 -1.50 -1.48
N THR A 55 -12.03 -0.79 -0.43
CA THR A 55 -12.83 -0.60 0.78
C THR A 55 -14.07 0.22 0.47
N ILE A 56 -13.94 1.32 -0.29
CA ILE A 56 -15.09 2.15 -0.70
C ILE A 56 -16.08 1.32 -1.52
N PHE A 57 -15.59 0.56 -2.49
CA PHE A 57 -16.42 -0.30 -3.34
C PHE A 57 -17.17 -1.36 -2.55
N PHE A 58 -16.54 -1.98 -1.55
CA PHE A 58 -17.22 -2.91 -0.66
C PHE A 58 -18.41 -2.24 0.06
N HIS A 59 -18.21 -1.05 0.61
CA HIS A 59 -19.29 -0.33 1.29
C HIS A 59 -20.42 0.10 0.34
N LEU A 60 -20.10 0.46 -0.91
CA LEU A 60 -21.09 0.80 -1.92
C LEU A 60 -21.95 -0.41 -2.33
N ILE A 61 -21.36 -1.61 -2.40
CA ILE A 61 -22.09 -2.83 -2.78
C ILE A 61 -22.77 -3.52 -1.59
N ALA A 62 -22.35 -3.23 -0.35
CA ALA A 62 -22.86 -3.86 0.86
C ALA A 62 -24.40 -3.81 1.01
N PRO A 63 -25.12 -2.72 0.66
CA PRO A 63 -26.58 -2.70 0.67
C PRO A 63 -27.20 -3.75 -0.25
N TRP A 64 -26.64 -3.93 -1.45
CA TRP A 64 -27.10 -4.94 -2.40
C TRP A 64 -26.82 -6.36 -1.93
N LEU A 65 -25.70 -6.59 -1.23
CA LEU A 65 -25.38 -7.89 -0.64
C LEU A 65 -26.33 -8.30 0.50
N LYS A 66 -27.08 -7.36 1.08
CA LYS A 66 -28.17 -7.68 2.01
C LYS A 66 -29.41 -8.20 1.29
N VAL A 67 -29.67 -7.72 0.07
CA VAL A 67 -30.80 -8.14 -0.76
C VAL A 67 -30.48 -9.45 -1.47
N PHE A 68 -29.31 -9.52 -2.11
CA PHE A 68 -28.82 -10.69 -2.83
C PHE A 68 -27.63 -11.28 -2.08
N GLN A 69 -27.85 -12.41 -1.42
CA GLN A 69 -26.82 -13.07 -0.64
C GLN A 69 -25.79 -13.75 -1.56
N ILE A 70 -24.72 -13.03 -1.87
CA ILE A 70 -23.59 -13.53 -2.68
C ILE A 70 -22.35 -13.64 -1.78
N PRO A 71 -22.19 -14.73 -1.01
CA PRO A 71 -21.14 -14.85 0.00
C PRO A 71 -19.72 -14.83 -0.61
N MET A 72 -19.53 -15.42 -1.80
CA MET A 72 -18.23 -15.41 -2.49
C MET A 72 -17.78 -13.99 -2.86
N LEU A 73 -18.70 -13.11 -3.23
CA LEU A 73 -18.37 -11.71 -3.54
C LEU A 73 -17.90 -10.97 -2.28
N LYS A 74 -18.61 -11.15 -1.17
CA LYS A 74 -18.21 -10.61 0.14
C LYS A 74 -16.83 -11.12 0.57
N GLN A 75 -16.60 -12.42 0.44
CA GLN A 75 -15.30 -13.03 0.76
C GLN A 75 -14.18 -12.50 -0.14
N GLY A 76 -14.44 -12.37 -1.44
CA GLY A 76 -13.47 -11.81 -2.40
C GLY A 76 -13.06 -10.38 -2.03
N PHE A 77 -14.01 -9.52 -1.68
CA PHE A 77 -13.72 -8.17 -1.19
C PHE A 77 -12.87 -8.19 0.09
N PHE A 78 -13.22 -9.01 1.09
CA PHE A 78 -12.43 -9.11 2.32
C PHE A 78 -11.01 -9.62 2.07
N HIS A 79 -10.85 -10.59 1.17
CA HIS A 79 -9.52 -11.07 0.79
C HIS A 79 -8.69 -9.96 0.14
N LEU A 80 -9.28 -9.22 -0.80
CA LEU A 80 -8.63 -8.10 -1.48
C LEU A 80 -8.24 -6.99 -0.49
N ILE A 81 -9.15 -6.57 0.39
CA ILE A 81 -8.90 -5.57 1.42
C ILE A 81 -7.78 -6.01 2.36
N ASN A 82 -7.72 -7.29 2.74
CA ASN A 82 -6.65 -7.82 3.59
C ASN A 82 -5.28 -7.81 2.89
N ILE A 83 -5.23 -8.03 1.57
CA ILE A 83 -3.99 -7.85 0.79
C ILE A 83 -3.57 -6.38 0.81
N ILE A 84 -4.52 -5.47 0.59
CA ILE A 84 -4.26 -4.03 0.50
C ILE A 84 -3.81 -3.44 1.84
N ASN A 85 -4.41 -3.86 2.95
CA ASN A 85 -4.05 -3.39 4.29
C ASN A 85 -2.64 -3.82 4.73
N LYS A 86 -1.98 -4.73 4.00
CA LYS A 86 -0.57 -5.05 4.20
C LYS A 86 0.37 -4.05 3.54
N PHE A 87 -0.15 -3.12 2.75
CA PHE A 87 0.61 -1.99 2.24
C PHE A 87 1.08 -1.13 3.41
N ASN A 88 2.40 -1.00 3.55
CA ASN A 88 2.99 -0.11 4.52
C ASN A 88 3.51 1.11 3.77
N ALA A 89 2.81 2.24 3.87
CA ALA A 89 3.37 3.50 3.42
C ALA A 89 4.56 3.79 4.33
N TYR A 90 5.80 3.69 3.82
CA TYR A 90 6.96 4.15 4.56
C TYR A 90 6.75 5.62 4.94
N VAL A 91 6.46 5.87 6.21
CA VAL A 91 6.49 7.19 6.83
C VAL A 91 7.85 7.25 7.54
N PRO A 92 8.75 8.18 7.18
CA PRO A 92 10.00 8.32 7.90
C PRO A 92 9.68 8.72 9.35
N ASP A 93 10.11 7.92 10.31
CA ASP A 93 10.11 8.33 11.72
C ASP A 93 11.02 9.56 11.84
N GLY A 94 10.45 10.68 12.28
CA GLY A 94 11.13 11.97 12.40
C GLY A 94 12.19 12.03 13.48
#